data_AF-A0A960RNP7-F1
#
_entry.id   AF-A0A960RNP7-F1
#
_cell.length_a   1.000
_cell.length_b   1.000
_cell.length_c   1.000
_cell.angle_alpha   90.00
_cell.angle_beta   90.00
_cell.angle_gamma   90.00
#
_symmetry.space_group_name_H-M   'P 1'
#
loop_
_entity.id
_entity.type
_entity.pdbx_description
1 polymer ?
#
loop_
_entity_poly.entity_id
_entity_poly.type
_entity_poly.pdbx_seq_one_letter_code
_entity_poly.pdbx_strand_id
1 'polypeptide(L)'
;AQKVWNGDYAEYKIPPLDLLADSKHVDHPTLEKDLRRQAEVLEETLLSFGIEAKVGEINCGPTITSFELHPAVGVKVQKIKALENDIALNLQAKSIRIIAPIPGKAAVGVEVPSLYPQPVCFKELLASFHDSDKKMHLPLLLGKNISGDDVITDLTKMPHCIIAGATGSGKSVCINTLIMSILMNKRPDEVKLILVDPKKVELTPYSDLPHLVAPVITEAHGAYTALNWMVKEMLQRYEMLKALGLRNISAFNSRKINQEKEAELGMTIPEKMHLIVCIIDEFADLMM
;
A
#
# COMPACT_ATOMS: atom_id res chain seq x y z
N ALA A 1 1.56 -32.89 11.90
CA ALA A 1 2.79 -32.28 11.36
C ALA A 1 2.42 -31.56 10.07
N GLN A 2 2.23 -30.24 10.11
CA GLN A 2 1.90 -29.46 8.92
C GLN A 2 3.12 -29.42 8.00
N LYS A 3 2.91 -29.71 6.71
CA LYS A 3 3.95 -29.72 5.69
C LYS A 3 4.46 -28.28 5.50
N VAL A 4 5.69 -28.02 5.91
CA VAL A 4 6.44 -26.89 5.35
C VAL A 4 6.59 -27.20 3.87
N TRP A 5 5.95 -26.42 3.00
CA TRP A 5 5.99 -26.64 1.57
C TRP A 5 7.39 -26.27 1.05
N ASN A 6 8.24 -27.29 0.94
CA ASN A 6 9.49 -27.28 0.17
C ASN A 6 9.30 -28.15 -1.09
N GLY A 7 8.17 -27.95 -1.77
CA GLY A 7 7.81 -28.71 -2.97
C GLY A 7 8.39 -28.11 -4.24
N ASP A 8 8.36 -28.88 -5.33
CA ASP A 8 8.57 -28.34 -6.67
C ASP A 8 7.37 -27.46 -7.05
N TYR A 9 7.65 -26.19 -7.37
CA TYR A 9 6.64 -25.21 -7.77
C TYR A 9 6.58 -25.01 -9.28
N ALA A 10 7.26 -25.83 -10.09
CA ALA A 10 7.27 -25.70 -11.56
C ALA A 10 5.85 -25.53 -12.14
N GLU A 11 4.88 -26.30 -11.64
CA GLU A 11 3.47 -26.25 -12.06
C GLU A 11 2.60 -25.25 -11.30
N TYR A 12 3.16 -24.49 -10.35
CA TYR A 12 2.41 -23.50 -9.58
C TYR A 12 1.91 -22.37 -10.49
N LYS A 13 0.61 -22.14 -10.46
CA LYS A 13 -0.05 -21.06 -11.20
C LYS A 13 -0.44 -19.95 -10.24
N ILE A 14 -0.11 -18.71 -10.59
CA ILE A 14 -0.62 -17.53 -9.91
C ILE A 14 -2.15 -17.55 -10.01
N PRO A 15 -2.87 -17.20 -8.92
CA PRO A 15 -4.33 -17.21 -8.96
C PRO A 15 -4.89 -16.21 -9.99
N PRO A 16 -5.92 -16.61 -10.75
CA PRO A 16 -6.53 -15.76 -11.77
C PRO A 16 -7.36 -14.60 -11.17
N LEU A 17 -7.52 -13.53 -11.96
CA LEU A 17 -8.27 -12.31 -11.60
C LEU A 17 -9.78 -12.55 -11.37
N ASP A 18 -10.34 -13.61 -11.94
CA ASP A 18 -11.76 -13.98 -11.84
C ASP A 18 -12.19 -14.40 -10.42
N LEU A 19 -11.24 -14.75 -9.55
CA LEU A 19 -11.48 -14.97 -8.12
C LEU A 19 -11.82 -13.67 -7.36
N LEU A 20 -11.52 -12.52 -7.95
CA LEU A 20 -11.78 -11.21 -7.36
C LEU A 20 -13.12 -10.64 -7.86
N ALA A 21 -13.81 -9.94 -6.97
CA ALA A 21 -15.04 -9.24 -7.29
C ALA A 21 -14.80 -8.09 -8.29
N ASP A 22 -15.71 -7.94 -9.25
CA ASP A 22 -15.71 -6.81 -10.16
C ASP A 22 -16.05 -5.51 -9.45
N SER A 23 -15.56 -4.41 -10.00
CA SER A 23 -15.95 -3.10 -9.51
C SER A 23 -17.40 -2.79 -9.85
N LYS A 24 -18.03 -2.04 -8.97
CA LYS A 24 -19.36 -1.48 -9.20
C LYS A 24 -19.18 -0.02 -9.55
N HIS A 25 -18.80 0.26 -10.78
CA HIS A 25 -18.82 1.63 -11.27
C HIS A 25 -20.27 2.11 -11.36
N VAL A 26 -20.55 3.20 -10.65
CA VAL A 26 -21.81 3.91 -10.71
C VAL A 26 -21.52 5.25 -11.37
N ASP A 27 -22.04 5.42 -12.57
CA ASP A 27 -21.99 6.71 -13.24
C ASP A 27 -22.93 7.69 -12.54
N HIS A 28 -22.43 8.91 -12.31
CA HIS A 28 -23.20 10.00 -11.72
C HIS A 28 -23.36 11.13 -12.75
N PRO A 29 -24.42 11.13 -13.56
CA PRO A 29 -24.61 12.11 -14.64
C PRO A 29 -24.68 13.56 -14.16
N THR A 30 -25.02 13.78 -12.88
CA THR A 30 -25.11 15.12 -12.28
C THR A 30 -23.81 15.58 -11.62
N LEU A 31 -22.76 14.75 -11.57
CA LEU A 31 -21.53 15.02 -10.82
C LEU A 31 -20.94 16.40 -11.15
N GLU A 32 -20.78 16.73 -12.43
CA GLU A 32 -20.21 18.02 -12.85
C GLU A 32 -21.02 19.20 -12.35
N LYS A 33 -22.36 19.10 -12.40
CA LYS A 33 -23.27 20.14 -11.92
C LYS A 33 -23.20 20.28 -10.39
N ASP A 34 -23.13 19.17 -9.69
CA ASP A 34 -23.09 19.15 -8.22
C ASP A 34 -21.74 19.71 -7.70
N LEU A 35 -20.63 19.39 -8.37
CA LEU A 35 -19.30 19.92 -8.07
C LEU A 35 -19.23 21.44 -8.30
N ARG A 36 -19.79 21.95 -9.40
CA ARG A 36 -19.88 23.40 -9.65
C ARG A 36 -20.67 24.12 -8.56
N ARG A 37 -21.80 23.52 -8.15
CA ARG A 37 -22.59 24.07 -7.04
C ARG A 37 -21.81 24.09 -5.72
N GLN A 38 -21.04 23.05 -5.41
CA GLN A 38 -20.16 23.06 -4.22
C GLN A 38 -19.08 24.14 -4.31
N ALA A 39 -18.50 24.37 -5.49
CA ALA A 39 -17.54 25.44 -5.72
C ALA A 39 -18.16 26.82 -5.47
N GLU A 40 -19.36 27.08 -6.00
CA GLU A 40 -20.11 28.33 -5.76
C GLU A 40 -20.36 28.56 -4.26
N VAL A 41 -20.84 27.53 -3.54
CA VAL A 41 -21.06 27.62 -2.08
C VAL A 41 -19.76 27.91 -1.33
N LEU A 42 -18.63 27.32 -1.75
CA LEU A 42 -17.32 27.56 -1.15
C LEU A 42 -16.87 29.02 -1.35
N GLU A 43 -17.03 29.57 -2.55
CA GLU A 43 -16.72 30.97 -2.85
C GLU A 43 -17.62 31.94 -2.05
N GLU A 44 -18.93 31.70 -2.04
CA GLU A 44 -19.90 32.50 -1.27
C GLU A 44 -19.62 32.46 0.22
N THR A 45 -19.27 31.28 0.75
CA THR A 45 -18.91 31.11 2.16
C THR A 45 -17.71 31.98 2.50
N LEU A 46 -16.61 31.87 1.74
CA LEU A 46 -15.41 32.67 1.98
C LEU A 46 -15.70 34.17 1.87
N LEU A 47 -16.50 34.58 0.88
CA LEU A 47 -16.89 35.96 0.67
C LEU A 47 -17.70 36.51 1.86
N SER A 48 -18.58 35.71 2.45
CA SER A 48 -19.37 36.12 3.63
C SER A 48 -18.50 36.43 4.87
N PHE A 49 -17.32 35.82 4.96
CA PHE A 49 -16.30 36.11 5.97
C PHE A 49 -15.28 37.19 5.53
N GLY A 50 -15.54 37.87 4.42
CA GLY A 50 -14.67 38.93 3.88
C GLY A 50 -13.38 38.40 3.26
N ILE A 51 -13.37 37.16 2.79
CA ILE A 51 -12.25 36.53 2.09
C ILE A 51 -12.62 36.38 0.62
N GLU A 52 -12.05 37.22 -0.24
CA GLU A 52 -12.16 37.05 -1.69
C GLU A 52 -11.24 35.93 -2.17
N ALA A 53 -11.82 34.88 -2.73
CA ALA A 53 -11.11 33.78 -3.37
C ALA A 53 -11.95 33.23 -4.53
N LYS A 54 -11.30 32.64 -5.53
CA LYS A 54 -11.95 31.94 -6.64
C LYS A 54 -11.53 30.48 -6.68
N VAL A 55 -12.46 29.58 -7.01
CA VAL A 55 -12.19 28.18 -7.29
C VAL A 55 -11.62 28.05 -8.70
N GLY A 56 -10.49 27.37 -8.81
CA GLY A 56 -9.84 26.98 -10.07
C GLY A 56 -10.16 25.54 -10.43
N GLU A 57 -9.14 24.69 -10.47
CA GLU A 57 -9.29 23.27 -10.79
C GLU A 57 -10.06 22.51 -9.69
N ILE A 58 -10.96 21.62 -10.11
CA ILE A 58 -11.69 20.70 -9.23
C ILE A 58 -11.24 19.28 -9.58
N ASN A 59 -10.59 18.61 -8.65
CA ASN A 59 -10.14 17.23 -8.80
C ASN A 59 -11.03 16.31 -7.97
N CYS A 60 -11.87 15.52 -8.63
CA CYS A 60 -12.76 14.57 -7.96
C CYS A 60 -12.12 13.18 -7.90
N GLY A 61 -11.68 12.77 -6.71
CA GLY A 61 -11.18 11.42 -6.44
C GLY A 61 -12.28 10.48 -5.93
N PRO A 62 -11.94 9.19 -5.69
CA PRO A 62 -12.91 8.19 -5.24
C PRO A 62 -13.55 8.50 -3.90
N THR A 63 -12.80 9.07 -2.95
CA THR A 63 -13.27 9.33 -1.58
C THR A 63 -13.28 10.81 -1.22
N ILE A 64 -12.48 11.63 -1.92
CA ILE A 64 -12.24 13.04 -1.61
C ILE A 64 -12.31 13.83 -2.92
N THR A 65 -12.90 15.00 -2.87
CA THR A 65 -12.83 16.03 -3.90
C THR A 65 -11.93 17.16 -3.40
N SER A 66 -10.96 17.57 -4.22
CA SER A 66 -10.08 18.70 -3.95
C SER A 66 -10.47 19.90 -4.80
N PHE A 67 -10.75 21.03 -4.14
CA PHE A 67 -11.00 22.31 -4.77
C PHE A 67 -9.74 23.18 -4.65
N GLU A 68 -9.20 23.62 -5.79
CA GLU A 68 -8.10 24.58 -5.82
C GLU A 68 -8.67 26.00 -5.64
N LEU A 69 -8.25 26.70 -4.59
CA LEU A 69 -8.64 28.07 -4.30
C LEU A 69 -7.50 29.05 -4.60
N HIS A 70 -7.83 30.10 -5.35
CA HIS A 70 -6.97 31.25 -5.62
C HIS A 70 -7.45 32.45 -4.80
N PRO A 71 -6.82 32.71 -3.64
CA PRO A 71 -7.15 33.87 -2.84
C PRO A 71 -6.70 35.17 -3.52
N ALA A 72 -7.46 36.25 -3.33
CA ALA A 72 -7.08 37.57 -3.81
C ALA A 72 -5.77 38.07 -3.16
N VAL A 73 -5.10 39.01 -3.84
CA VAL A 73 -3.84 39.60 -3.35
C VAL A 73 -4.05 40.22 -1.97
N GLY A 74 -3.19 39.87 -1.01
CA GLY A 74 -3.24 40.39 0.36
C GLY A 74 -4.07 39.55 1.34
N VAL A 75 -4.81 38.53 0.87
CA VAL A 75 -5.50 37.57 1.75
C VAL A 75 -4.46 36.68 2.45
N LYS A 76 -4.48 36.69 3.78
CA LYS A 76 -3.62 35.79 4.58
C LYS A 76 -4.19 34.38 4.56
N VAL A 77 -3.40 33.43 4.10
CA VAL A 77 -3.72 31.99 4.07
C VAL A 77 -4.19 31.45 5.44
N GLN A 78 -3.64 31.98 6.54
CA GLN A 78 -4.06 31.61 7.90
C GLN A 78 -5.54 31.91 8.18
N LYS A 79 -6.12 32.95 7.56
CA LYS A 79 -7.55 33.25 7.70
C LYS A 79 -8.40 32.15 7.08
N ILE A 80 -8.00 31.62 5.93
CA ILE A 80 -8.71 30.51 5.26
C ILE A 80 -8.63 29.25 6.12
N LYS A 81 -7.44 28.91 6.64
CA LYS A 81 -7.28 27.79 7.58
C LYS A 81 -8.13 27.92 8.83
N ALA A 82 -8.32 29.13 9.35
CA ALA A 82 -9.14 29.35 10.54
C ALA A 82 -10.64 29.08 10.32
N LEU A 83 -11.11 29.12 9.06
CA LEU A 83 -12.51 28.88 8.69
C LEU A 83 -12.80 27.39 8.37
N GLU A 84 -11.92 26.46 8.72
CA GLU A 84 -12.07 25.04 8.39
C GLU A 84 -13.43 24.47 8.81
N ASN A 85 -13.88 24.76 10.03
CA ASN A 85 -15.16 24.30 10.54
C ASN A 85 -16.36 24.99 9.88
N ASP A 86 -16.26 26.29 9.59
CA ASP A 86 -17.33 27.05 8.95
C ASP A 86 -17.51 26.62 7.48
N ILE A 87 -16.41 26.36 6.78
CA ILE A 87 -16.45 25.81 5.42
C ILE A 87 -17.04 24.41 5.43
N ALA A 88 -16.63 23.55 6.38
CA ALA A 88 -17.20 22.21 6.51
C ALA A 88 -18.72 22.25 6.74
N LEU A 89 -19.18 23.16 7.59
CA LEU A 89 -20.60 23.36 7.89
C LEU A 89 -21.40 23.77 6.65
N ASN A 90 -20.93 24.79 5.91
CA ASN A 90 -21.63 25.29 4.73
C ASN A 90 -21.63 24.29 3.57
N LEU A 91 -20.58 23.50 3.43
CA LEU A 91 -20.49 22.42 2.44
C LEU A 91 -21.21 21.13 2.89
N GLN A 92 -21.81 21.11 4.08
CA GLN A 92 -22.46 19.94 4.67
C GLN A 92 -21.52 18.72 4.77
N ALA A 93 -20.22 18.98 4.92
CA ALA A 93 -19.20 17.97 5.04
C ALA A 93 -18.99 17.59 6.52
N LYS A 94 -18.74 16.30 6.79
CA LYS A 94 -18.40 15.83 8.15
C LYS A 94 -17.12 16.48 8.67
N SER A 95 -16.13 16.61 7.81
CA SER A 95 -14.87 17.30 8.03
C SER A 95 -14.26 17.65 6.69
N ILE A 96 -13.34 18.61 6.66
CA ILE A 96 -12.57 18.99 5.48
C ILE A 96 -11.09 19.04 5.84
N ARG A 97 -10.22 19.22 4.84
CA ARG A 97 -8.78 19.46 5.06
C ARG A 97 -8.30 20.61 4.19
N ILE A 98 -7.62 21.58 4.80
CA ILE A 98 -7.08 22.75 4.10
C ILE A 98 -5.56 22.62 3.94
N ILE A 99 -5.11 22.43 2.69
CA ILE A 99 -3.70 22.38 2.30
C ILE A 99 -3.30 23.77 1.81
N ALA A 100 -2.37 24.42 2.51
CA ALA A 100 -1.94 25.74 2.11
C ALA A 100 -0.48 26.05 2.47
N PRO A 101 0.34 26.53 1.50
CA PRO A 101 0.06 26.50 0.05
C PRO A 101 0.07 25.06 -0.50
N ILE A 102 -0.56 24.83 -1.65
CA ILE A 102 -0.37 23.59 -2.42
C ILE A 102 1.10 23.57 -2.90
N PRO A 103 1.87 22.49 -2.65
CA PRO A 103 3.26 22.40 -3.12
C PRO A 103 3.36 22.65 -4.63
N GLY A 104 4.15 23.65 -5.03
CA GLY A 104 4.36 24.01 -6.43
C GLY A 104 3.26 24.87 -7.08
N LYS A 105 2.18 25.23 -6.37
CA LYS A 105 1.13 26.13 -6.87
C LYS A 105 0.89 27.31 -5.93
N ALA A 106 0.55 28.47 -6.49
CA ALA A 106 0.14 29.66 -5.73
C ALA A 106 -1.36 29.60 -5.35
N ALA A 107 -1.75 28.50 -4.69
CA ALA A 107 -3.14 28.18 -4.40
C ALA A 107 -3.30 27.46 -3.05
N VAL A 108 -4.53 27.41 -2.57
CA VAL A 108 -4.95 26.70 -1.34
C VAL A 108 -5.86 25.55 -1.75
N GLY A 109 -5.54 24.32 -1.34
CA GLY A 109 -6.38 23.15 -1.59
C GLY A 109 -7.39 22.96 -0.48
N VAL A 110 -8.67 22.81 -0.82
CA VAL A 110 -9.72 22.41 0.10
C VAL A 110 -10.20 21.01 -0.28
N GLU A 111 -9.80 20.03 0.51
CA GLU A 111 -10.21 18.63 0.38
C GLU A 111 -11.48 18.39 1.18
N VAL A 112 -12.54 17.96 0.50
CA VAL A 112 -13.82 17.59 1.13
C VAL A 112 -14.19 16.15 0.76
N PRO A 113 -14.97 15.45 1.58
CA PRO A 113 -15.51 14.15 1.20
C PRO A 113 -16.24 14.23 -0.14
N SER A 114 -15.99 13.25 -1.01
CA SER A 114 -16.68 13.17 -2.29
C SER A 114 -18.19 13.05 -2.07
N LEU A 115 -18.98 13.73 -2.91
CA LEU A 115 -20.44 13.63 -2.91
C LEU A 115 -20.93 12.19 -3.19
N TYR A 116 -20.16 11.48 -4.01
CA TYR A 116 -20.44 10.11 -4.41
C TYR A 116 -19.22 9.23 -4.15
N PRO A 117 -18.96 8.84 -2.88
CA PRO A 117 -17.80 8.03 -2.55
C PRO A 117 -17.88 6.67 -3.25
N GLN A 118 -16.80 6.30 -3.93
CA GLN A 118 -16.68 5.03 -4.63
C GLN A 118 -15.63 4.13 -3.95
N PRO A 119 -15.91 2.82 -3.81
CA PRO A 119 -14.92 1.88 -3.30
C PRO A 119 -13.78 1.74 -4.32
N VAL A 120 -12.55 1.71 -3.82
CA VAL A 120 -11.37 1.39 -4.64
C VAL A 120 -11.25 -0.13 -4.71
N CYS A 121 -11.41 -0.71 -5.91
CA CYS A 121 -11.41 -2.17 -6.07
C CYS A 121 -10.01 -2.72 -6.35
N PHE A 122 -9.61 -3.75 -5.60
CA PHE A 122 -8.30 -4.39 -5.77
C PHE A 122 -8.12 -5.04 -7.15
N LYS A 123 -9.19 -5.61 -7.72
CA LYS A 123 -9.15 -6.25 -9.06
C LYS A 123 -8.73 -5.27 -10.15
N GLU A 124 -9.24 -4.04 -10.10
CA GLU A 124 -8.89 -2.98 -11.06
C GLU A 124 -7.43 -2.59 -10.95
N LEU A 125 -6.94 -2.37 -9.72
CA LEU A 125 -5.54 -2.04 -9.48
C LEU A 125 -4.62 -3.16 -9.98
N LEU A 126 -5.01 -4.42 -9.77
CA LEU A 126 -4.24 -5.57 -10.20
C LEU A 126 -4.24 -5.73 -11.73
N ALA A 127 -5.39 -5.57 -12.38
CA ALA A 127 -5.50 -5.59 -13.84
C ALA A 127 -4.66 -4.46 -14.47
N SER A 128 -4.80 -3.23 -13.97
CA SER A 128 -4.00 -2.07 -14.39
C SER A 128 -2.50 -2.30 -14.22
N PHE A 129 -2.09 -2.92 -13.11
CA PHE A 129 -0.69 -3.29 -12.89
C PHE A 129 -0.19 -4.33 -13.89
N HIS A 130 -0.97 -5.39 -14.13
CA HIS A 130 -0.63 -6.46 -15.07
C HIS A 130 -0.56 -5.99 -16.52
N ASP A 131 -1.39 -5.01 -16.90
CA ASP A 131 -1.38 -4.39 -18.22
C ASP A 131 -0.24 -3.35 -18.38
N SER A 132 0.39 -2.94 -17.27
CA SER A 132 1.47 -1.96 -17.31
C SER A 132 2.83 -2.60 -17.65
N ASP A 133 3.70 -1.86 -18.34
CA ASP A 133 5.09 -2.27 -18.60
C ASP A 133 6.00 -2.21 -17.36
N LYS A 134 5.45 -1.87 -16.18
CA LYS A 134 6.24 -1.66 -14.96
C LYS A 134 6.66 -3.01 -14.36
N LYS A 135 7.95 -3.31 -14.44
CA LYS A 135 8.53 -4.48 -13.76
C LYS A 135 8.93 -4.11 -12.32
N MET A 136 8.23 -4.69 -11.35
CA MET A 136 8.54 -4.56 -9.92
C MET A 136 8.96 -5.91 -9.34
N HIS A 137 9.95 -5.89 -8.43
CA HIS A 137 10.41 -7.10 -7.76
C HIS A 137 9.38 -7.61 -6.77
N LEU A 138 8.76 -6.72 -5.99
CA LEU A 138 7.73 -7.05 -5.02
C LEU A 138 6.64 -5.95 -4.99
N PRO A 139 5.68 -5.97 -5.93
CA PRO A 139 4.65 -4.95 -6.04
C PRO A 139 3.66 -5.02 -4.86
N LEU A 140 3.34 -3.86 -4.31
CA LEU A 140 2.32 -3.63 -3.29
C LEU A 140 1.33 -2.60 -3.82
N LEU A 141 0.08 -3.00 -3.99
CA LEU A 141 -0.98 -2.17 -4.54
C LEU A 141 -1.69 -1.48 -3.37
N LEU A 142 -1.46 -0.18 -3.19
CA LEU A 142 -1.92 0.54 -2.00
C LEU A 142 -3.33 1.11 -2.14
N GLY A 143 -3.74 1.46 -3.36
CA GLY A 143 -5.02 2.10 -3.60
C GLY A 143 -4.94 3.13 -4.72
N LYS A 144 -5.75 4.18 -4.60
CA LYS A 144 -5.77 5.34 -5.50
C LYS A 144 -5.45 6.61 -4.74
N ASN A 145 -4.82 7.58 -5.40
CA ASN A 145 -4.59 8.90 -4.84
C ASN A 145 -5.86 9.78 -4.93
N ILE A 146 -5.77 11.04 -4.49
CA ILE A 146 -6.87 12.02 -4.56
C ILE A 146 -7.32 12.34 -6.00
N SER A 147 -6.48 12.09 -7.00
CA SER A 147 -6.79 12.28 -8.42
C SER A 147 -7.38 11.02 -9.06
N GLY A 148 -7.44 9.90 -8.33
CA GLY A 148 -7.91 8.62 -8.84
C GLY A 148 -6.83 7.77 -9.52
N ASP A 149 -5.57 8.20 -9.53
CA ASP A 149 -4.46 7.42 -10.10
C ASP A 149 -4.05 6.28 -9.17
N ASP A 150 -3.66 5.16 -9.78
CA ASP A 150 -3.21 3.98 -9.06
C ASP A 150 -1.89 4.26 -8.31
N VAL A 151 -1.89 3.92 -7.03
CA VAL A 151 -0.73 4.01 -6.14
C VAL A 151 -0.18 2.61 -5.91
N ILE A 152 0.91 2.30 -6.60
CA ILE A 152 1.60 1.00 -6.53
C ILE A 152 3.06 1.25 -6.20
N THR A 153 3.58 0.50 -5.22
CA THR A 153 4.98 0.60 -4.78
C THR A 153 5.70 -0.74 -4.85
N ASP A 154 7.03 -0.71 -4.83
CA ASP A 154 7.87 -1.91 -4.75
C ASP A 154 8.49 -1.99 -3.35
N LEU A 155 8.12 -3.01 -2.57
CA LEU A 155 8.62 -3.20 -1.21
C LEU A 155 10.15 -3.32 -1.16
N THR A 156 10.80 -3.78 -2.23
CA THR A 156 12.26 -3.88 -2.27
C THR A 156 12.97 -2.52 -2.27
N LYS A 157 12.27 -1.44 -2.65
CA LYS A 157 12.77 -0.05 -2.58
C LYS A 157 12.44 0.61 -1.23
N MET A 158 11.53 0.02 -0.46
CA MET A 158 11.07 0.46 0.85
C MET A 158 11.17 -0.73 1.81
N PRO A 159 12.40 -1.19 2.14
CA PRO A 159 12.63 -2.55 2.62
C PRO A 159 11.89 -2.91 3.91
N HIS A 160 11.46 -1.90 4.68
CA HIS A 160 10.61 -2.03 5.84
C HIS A 160 9.52 -0.96 5.80
N CYS A 161 8.34 -1.30 6.33
CA CYS A 161 7.18 -0.42 6.39
C CYS A 161 6.50 -0.55 7.76
N ILE A 162 5.96 0.56 8.27
CA ILE A 162 5.11 0.60 9.47
C ILE A 162 3.71 1.02 9.03
N ILE A 163 2.70 0.26 9.46
CA ILE A 163 1.30 0.56 9.22
C ILE A 163 0.66 0.86 10.58
N ALA A 164 0.09 2.06 10.71
CA ALA A 164 -0.59 2.49 11.93
C ALA A 164 -1.97 3.05 11.59
N GLY A 165 -2.95 2.76 12.44
CA GLY A 165 -4.31 3.21 12.29
C GLY A 165 -5.18 2.76 13.44
N ALA A 166 -6.18 3.57 13.82
CA ALA A 166 -7.15 3.22 14.85
C ALA A 166 -8.08 2.08 14.38
N THR A 167 -8.79 1.43 15.30
CA THR A 167 -9.81 0.45 14.95
C THR A 167 -10.84 1.02 13.97
N GLY A 168 -11.16 0.29 12.91
CA GLY A 168 -12.09 0.74 11.87
C GLY A 168 -11.50 1.69 10.82
N SER A 169 -10.24 2.09 10.94
CA SER A 169 -9.56 2.93 9.92
C SER A 169 -9.19 2.18 8.62
N GLY A 170 -9.34 0.85 8.60
CA GLY A 170 -8.98 0.02 7.45
C GLY A 170 -7.59 -0.62 7.52
N LYS A 171 -6.89 -0.59 8.68
CA LYS A 171 -5.58 -1.27 8.88
C LYS A 171 -5.60 -2.72 8.39
N SER A 172 -6.56 -3.52 8.87
CA SER A 172 -6.67 -4.93 8.50
C SER A 172 -6.92 -5.12 7.00
N VAL A 173 -7.76 -4.29 6.40
CA VAL A 173 -8.02 -4.30 4.94
C VAL A 173 -6.75 -3.98 4.16
N CYS A 174 -5.97 -2.99 4.63
CA CYS A 174 -4.67 -2.66 4.05
C CYS A 174 -3.72 -3.86 4.10
N ILE A 175 -3.55 -4.51 5.26
CA ILE A 175 -2.69 -5.69 5.41
C ILE A 175 -3.11 -6.81 4.45
N ASN A 176 -4.40 -7.13 4.38
CA ASN A 176 -4.94 -8.11 3.44
C ASN A 176 -4.63 -7.72 1.98
N THR A 177 -4.78 -6.45 1.62
CA THR A 177 -4.45 -5.93 0.28
C THR A 177 -2.96 -6.12 -0.04
N LEU A 178 -2.07 -5.90 0.92
CA LEU A 178 -0.63 -6.12 0.74
C LEU A 178 -0.29 -7.60 0.56
N ILE A 179 -0.88 -8.49 1.36
CA ILE A 179 -0.70 -9.94 1.22
C ILE A 179 -1.21 -10.39 -0.15
N MET A 180 -2.42 -9.99 -0.53
CA MET A 180 -2.99 -10.31 -1.84
C MET A 180 -2.15 -9.75 -2.99
N SER A 181 -1.56 -8.56 -2.84
CA SER A 181 -0.61 -8.01 -3.83
C SER A 181 0.56 -8.97 -4.08
N ILE A 182 1.07 -9.62 -3.03
CA ILE A 182 2.15 -10.61 -3.15
C ILE A 182 1.62 -11.90 -3.79
N LEU A 183 0.53 -12.47 -3.27
CA LEU A 183 0.02 -13.78 -3.71
C LEU A 183 -0.44 -13.78 -5.17
N MET A 184 -0.98 -12.66 -5.64
CA MET A 184 -1.46 -12.49 -7.01
C MET A 184 -0.35 -12.09 -8.01
N ASN A 185 0.89 -11.93 -7.55
CA ASN A 185 2.02 -11.52 -8.40
C ASN A 185 3.27 -12.37 -8.25
N LYS A 186 3.38 -13.20 -7.20
CA LYS A 186 4.62 -13.89 -6.84
C LYS A 186 4.36 -15.34 -6.44
N ARG A 187 5.20 -16.23 -6.97
CA ARG A 187 5.16 -17.65 -6.67
C ARG A 187 5.83 -17.95 -5.31
N PRO A 188 5.54 -19.10 -4.69
CA PRO A 188 6.16 -19.50 -3.41
C PRO A 188 7.68 -19.70 -3.45
N ASP A 189 8.25 -19.99 -4.62
CA ASP A 189 9.71 -20.07 -4.87
C ASP A 189 10.36 -18.70 -5.08
N GLU A 190 9.57 -17.64 -5.27
CA GLU A 190 10.04 -16.26 -5.40
C GLU A 190 9.91 -15.47 -4.10
N VAL A 191 8.84 -15.71 -3.33
CA VAL A 191 8.56 -15.02 -2.07
C VAL A 191 8.06 -16.02 -1.02
N LYS A 192 8.64 -15.94 0.17
CA LYS A 192 8.17 -16.62 1.38
C LYS A 192 7.66 -15.62 2.42
N LEU A 193 6.65 -16.04 3.16
CA LEU A 193 5.94 -15.23 4.15
C LEU A 193 6.16 -15.78 5.57
N ILE A 194 6.35 -14.86 6.50
CA ILE A 194 6.24 -15.11 7.94
C ILE A 194 5.10 -14.21 8.43
N LEU A 195 4.07 -14.82 9.00
CA LEU A 195 2.89 -14.11 9.47
C LEU A 195 2.81 -14.23 10.99
N VAL A 196 2.68 -13.08 11.67
CA VAL A 196 2.50 -12.99 13.12
C VAL A 196 1.17 -12.30 13.41
N ASP A 197 0.26 -13.05 14.04
CA ASP A 197 -1.08 -12.62 14.41
C ASP A 197 -1.36 -13.01 15.88
N PRO A 198 -1.02 -12.13 16.83
CA PRO A 198 -1.24 -12.38 18.25
C PRO A 198 -2.72 -12.58 18.60
N LYS A 199 -3.62 -11.96 17.82
CA LYS A 199 -5.06 -11.93 18.08
C LYS A 199 -5.81 -13.10 17.42
N LYS A 200 -5.18 -13.84 16.50
CA LYS A 200 -5.75 -14.98 15.77
C LYS A 200 -6.96 -14.62 14.90
N VAL A 201 -7.09 -13.35 14.50
CA VAL A 201 -8.26 -12.85 13.77
C VAL A 201 -7.92 -12.59 12.31
N GLU A 202 -6.86 -11.83 12.05
CA GLU A 202 -6.66 -11.20 10.75
C GLU A 202 -5.87 -12.08 9.77
N LEU A 203 -4.88 -12.85 10.26
CA LEU A 203 -3.98 -13.62 9.39
C LEU A 203 -4.25 -15.13 9.40
N THR A 204 -5.09 -15.62 10.32
CA THR A 204 -5.52 -17.03 10.38
C THR A 204 -6.00 -17.59 9.03
N PRO A 205 -6.76 -16.85 8.17
CA PRO A 205 -7.19 -17.35 6.86
C PRO A 205 -6.04 -17.74 5.92
N TYR A 206 -4.81 -17.29 6.16
CA TYR A 206 -3.64 -17.57 5.33
C TYR A 206 -2.84 -18.81 5.76
N SER A 207 -3.31 -19.57 6.75
CA SER A 207 -2.54 -20.65 7.40
C SER A 207 -2.08 -21.79 6.49
N ASP A 208 -2.75 -21.99 5.34
CA ASP A 208 -2.47 -23.09 4.42
C ASP A 208 -1.74 -22.64 3.13
N LEU A 209 -1.22 -21.41 3.11
CA LEU A 209 -0.51 -20.91 1.93
C LEU A 209 0.84 -21.62 1.74
N PRO A 210 1.19 -22.01 0.49
CA PRO A 210 2.50 -22.59 0.18
C PRO A 210 3.66 -21.60 0.33
N HIS A 211 3.36 -20.29 0.41
CA HIS A 211 4.34 -19.23 0.67
C HIS A 211 4.83 -19.20 2.11
N LEU A 212 4.14 -19.82 3.07
CA LEU A 212 4.54 -19.76 4.48
C LEU A 212 5.83 -20.51 4.77
N VAL A 213 6.72 -19.89 5.53
CA VAL A 213 7.93 -20.55 6.11
C VAL A 213 7.56 -21.39 7.33
N ALA A 214 6.58 -20.92 8.11
CA ALA A 214 6.07 -21.55 9.31
C ALA A 214 4.56 -21.26 9.44
N PRO A 215 3.80 -22.04 10.24
CA PRO A 215 2.41 -21.71 10.55
C PRO A 215 2.28 -20.28 11.08
N VAL A 216 1.08 -19.69 10.93
CA VAL A 216 0.79 -18.35 11.46
C VAL A 216 1.12 -18.32 12.96
N ILE A 217 2.00 -17.40 13.33
CA ILE A 217 2.58 -17.33 14.66
C ILE A 217 1.67 -16.50 15.54
N THR A 218 1.23 -17.08 16.66
CA THR A 218 0.30 -16.41 17.58
C THR A 218 0.94 -16.04 18.91
N GLU A 219 1.99 -16.74 19.31
CA GLU A 219 2.65 -16.54 20.60
C GLU A 219 3.87 -15.62 20.45
N ALA A 220 4.08 -14.69 21.40
CA ALA A 220 5.20 -13.75 21.38
C ALA A 220 6.57 -14.45 21.31
N HIS A 221 6.72 -15.56 22.02
CA HIS A 221 7.94 -16.38 21.95
C HIS A 221 8.18 -16.97 20.54
N GLY A 222 7.11 -17.34 19.84
CA GLY A 222 7.19 -17.78 18.45
C GLY A 222 7.64 -16.65 17.54
N ALA A 223 7.14 -15.43 17.74
CA ALA A 223 7.52 -14.27 16.95
C ALA A 223 9.01 -13.93 17.16
N TYR A 224 9.47 -13.94 18.41
CA TYR A 224 10.89 -13.79 18.75
C TYR A 224 11.76 -14.84 18.06
N THR A 225 11.33 -16.11 18.07
CA THR A 225 12.04 -17.21 17.41
C THR A 225 12.13 -16.99 15.89
N ALA A 226 11.04 -16.56 15.26
CA ALA A 226 11.01 -16.28 13.83
C ALA A 226 11.91 -15.09 13.45
N LEU A 227 11.88 -14.01 14.23
CA LEU A 227 12.77 -12.86 14.01
C LEU A 227 14.26 -13.25 14.16
N ASN A 228 14.60 -14.03 15.18
CA ASN A 228 15.95 -14.57 15.33
C ASN A 228 16.37 -15.47 14.17
N TRP A 229 15.44 -16.29 13.67
CA TRP A 229 15.68 -17.11 12.48
C TRP A 229 15.94 -16.22 11.25
N MET A 230 15.16 -15.15 11.05
CA MET A 230 15.38 -14.19 9.96
C MET A 230 16.75 -13.52 10.05
N VAL A 231 17.22 -13.17 11.25
CA VAL A 231 18.58 -12.62 11.44
C VAL A 231 19.65 -13.64 11.04
N LYS A 232 19.49 -14.90 11.42
CA LYS A 232 20.42 -15.98 11.02
C LYS A 232 20.42 -16.19 9.50
N GLU A 233 19.24 -16.24 8.89
CA GLU A 233 19.07 -16.35 7.44
C GLU A 233 19.72 -15.17 6.71
N MET A 234 19.53 -13.95 7.20
CA MET A 234 20.17 -12.74 6.66
C MET A 234 21.71 -12.85 6.70
N LEU A 235 22.27 -13.28 7.84
CA LEU A 235 23.72 -13.46 7.98
C LEU A 235 24.26 -14.55 7.02
N GLN A 236 23.56 -15.68 6.90
CA GLN A 236 23.93 -16.74 5.96
C GLN A 236 23.91 -16.25 4.51
N ARG A 237 22.89 -15.47 4.12
CA ARG A 237 22.81 -14.87 2.78
C ARG A 237 23.94 -13.88 2.54
N TYR A 238 24.34 -13.09 3.53
CA TYR A 238 25.48 -12.19 3.40
C TYR A 238 26.79 -12.95 3.16
N GLU A 239 27.04 -14.05 3.87
CA GLU A 239 28.23 -14.88 3.63
C GLU A 239 28.22 -15.49 2.23
N MET A 240 27.07 -16.00 1.76
CA MET A 240 26.94 -16.50 0.38
C MET A 240 27.19 -15.41 -0.66
N LEU A 241 26.59 -14.23 -0.49
CA LEU A 241 26.79 -13.09 -1.38
C LEU A 241 28.26 -12.67 -1.42
N LYS A 242 28.91 -12.59 -0.26
CA LYS A 242 30.33 -12.23 -0.14
C LYS A 242 31.24 -13.25 -0.81
N ALA A 243 31.01 -14.55 -0.60
CA ALA A 243 31.77 -15.63 -1.21
C ALA A 243 31.69 -15.60 -2.74
N LEU A 244 30.53 -15.20 -3.28
CA LEU A 244 30.30 -15.06 -4.73
C LEU A 244 30.68 -13.67 -5.28
N GLY A 245 31.10 -12.73 -4.44
CA GLY A 245 31.41 -11.36 -4.86
C GLY A 245 30.20 -10.54 -5.33
N LEU A 246 29.00 -10.86 -4.81
CA LEU A 246 27.73 -10.26 -5.20
C LEU A 246 27.24 -9.25 -4.16
N ARG A 247 26.50 -8.24 -4.62
CA ARG A 247 26.06 -7.12 -3.76
C ARG A 247 24.67 -7.29 -3.16
N ASN A 248 23.78 -8.03 -3.80
CA ASN A 248 22.39 -8.17 -3.39
C ASN A 248 21.73 -9.42 -3.99
N ILE A 249 20.51 -9.71 -3.52
CA ILE A 249 19.73 -10.88 -3.94
C ILE A 249 19.37 -10.86 -5.43
N SER A 250 19.19 -9.69 -6.03
CA SER A 250 18.90 -9.57 -7.46
C SER A 250 20.11 -10.02 -8.29
N ALA A 251 21.32 -9.58 -7.91
CA ALA A 251 22.57 -10.04 -8.49
C ALA A 251 22.80 -11.55 -8.27
N PHE A 252 22.41 -12.09 -7.11
CA PHE A 252 22.43 -13.53 -6.84
C PHE A 252 21.53 -14.33 -7.77
N ASN A 253 20.28 -13.90 -7.95
CA ASN A 253 19.30 -14.61 -8.77
C ASN A 253 19.55 -14.48 -10.29
N SER A 254 20.34 -13.49 -10.70
CA SER A 254 20.72 -13.26 -12.10
C SER A 254 22.14 -13.71 -12.45
N ARG A 255 22.89 -14.23 -11.47
CA ARG A 255 24.27 -14.68 -11.68
C ARG A 255 24.32 -15.85 -12.67
N LYS A 256 25.45 -16.00 -13.35
CA LYS A 256 25.76 -17.22 -14.09
C LYS A 256 26.22 -18.29 -13.11
N ILE A 257 25.40 -19.33 -12.93
CA ILE A 257 25.72 -20.45 -12.04
C ILE A 257 26.90 -21.23 -12.62
N ASN A 258 27.93 -21.47 -11.80
CA ASN A 258 29.05 -22.36 -12.11
C ASN A 258 29.19 -23.38 -10.98
N GLN A 259 28.63 -24.58 -11.19
CA GLN A 259 28.53 -25.60 -10.15
C GLN A 259 29.90 -26.05 -9.61
N GLU A 260 30.93 -26.11 -10.46
CA GLU A 260 32.29 -26.50 -10.04
C GLU A 260 32.88 -25.47 -9.07
N LYS A 261 32.87 -24.18 -9.47
CA LYS A 261 33.40 -23.09 -8.64
C LYS A 261 32.57 -22.87 -7.37
N GLU A 262 31.24 -23.03 -7.47
CA GLU A 262 30.36 -22.88 -6.31
C GLU A 262 30.56 -24.05 -5.32
N ALA A 263 30.84 -25.27 -5.79
CA ALA A 263 31.16 -26.42 -4.94
C ALA A 263 32.49 -26.26 -4.19
N GLU A 264 33.48 -25.61 -4.80
CA GLU A 264 34.77 -25.31 -4.17
C GLU A 264 34.66 -24.38 -2.94
N LEU A 265 33.57 -23.60 -2.83
CA LEU A 265 33.35 -22.69 -1.71
C LEU A 265 32.98 -23.40 -0.39
N GLY A 266 32.77 -24.72 -0.42
CA GLY A 266 32.47 -25.51 0.78
C GLY A 266 31.15 -25.14 1.46
N MET A 267 30.24 -24.50 0.73
CA MET A 267 28.93 -24.05 1.21
C MET A 267 27.82 -24.49 0.26
N THR A 268 26.63 -24.79 0.81
CA THR A 268 25.46 -25.13 0.01
C THR A 268 24.85 -23.85 -0.56
N ILE A 269 25.03 -23.63 -1.86
CA ILE A 269 24.51 -22.45 -2.56
C ILE A 269 23.24 -22.84 -3.34
N PRO A 270 22.08 -22.23 -3.06
CA PRO A 270 20.87 -22.50 -3.83
C PRO A 270 20.96 -21.89 -5.23
N GLU A 271 20.20 -22.45 -6.18
CA GLU A 271 20.10 -21.86 -7.53
C GLU A 271 19.54 -20.43 -7.45
N LYS A 272 18.48 -20.23 -6.66
CA LYS A 272 17.84 -18.94 -6.39
C LYS A 272 17.56 -18.74 -4.91
N MET A 273 17.55 -17.48 -4.50
CA MET A 273 17.07 -17.01 -3.20
C MET A 273 15.71 -16.33 -3.36
N HIS A 274 14.71 -16.80 -2.62
CA HIS A 274 13.40 -16.14 -2.51
C HIS A 274 13.51 -14.90 -1.61
N LEU A 275 12.66 -13.89 -1.83
CA LEU A 275 12.46 -12.81 -0.86
C LEU A 275 11.70 -13.35 0.36
N ILE A 276 12.01 -12.82 1.55
CA ILE A 276 11.27 -13.15 2.77
C ILE A 276 10.56 -11.89 3.25
N VAL A 277 9.25 -11.96 3.41
CA VAL A 277 8.42 -10.87 3.95
C VAL A 277 7.84 -11.30 5.28
N CYS A 278 8.15 -10.56 6.33
CA CYS A 278 7.55 -10.74 7.65
C CYS A 278 6.47 -9.69 7.85
N ILE A 279 5.26 -10.15 8.18
CA ILE A 279 4.10 -9.30 8.44
C ILE A 279 3.66 -9.55 9.88
N ILE A 280 3.60 -8.47 10.64
CA ILE A 280 3.17 -8.48 12.05
C ILE A 280 1.97 -7.54 12.14
N ASP A 281 0.77 -8.08 12.39
CA ASP A 281 -0.44 -7.26 12.44
C ASP A 281 -0.44 -6.30 13.64
N GLU A 282 -0.21 -6.84 14.84
CA GLU A 282 -0.20 -6.07 16.08
C GLU A 282 1.17 -6.16 16.76
N PHE A 283 2.11 -5.34 16.30
CA PHE A 283 3.46 -5.31 16.86
C PHE A 283 3.50 -4.86 18.33
N ALA A 284 2.55 -4.02 18.75
CA ALA A 284 2.45 -3.55 20.14
C ALA A 284 2.26 -4.70 21.14
N ASP A 285 1.48 -5.72 20.76
CA ASP A 285 1.23 -6.90 21.60
C ASP A 285 2.48 -7.79 21.77
N LEU A 286 3.50 -7.63 20.91
CA LEU A 286 4.78 -8.34 21.02
C LEU A 286 5.81 -7.60 21.90
N MET A 287 5.60 -6.32 22.18
CA MET A 287 6.51 -5.50 22.99
C MET A 287 6.17 -5.51 24.48
N MET A 288 4.97 -5.98 24.83
CA MET A 288 4.48 -6.12 26.21
C MET A 288 4.86 -7.48 26.79
#